data_AF-A0A9Q0MLF2-F1
#
_entry.id   AF-A0A9Q0MLF2-F1
#
_cell.length_a   1.000
_cell.length_b   1.000
_cell.length_c   1.000
_cell.angle_alpha   90.00
_cell.angle_beta   90.00
_cell.angle_gamma   90.00
#
_symmetry.space_group_name_H-M   'P 1'
#
loop_
_entity.id
_entity.type
_entity.pdbx_description
1 polymer ?
#
loop_
_entity_poly.entity_id
_entity_poly.type
_entity_poly.pdbx_seq_one_letter_code
_entity_poly.pdbx_strand_id
1 'polypeptide(L)' 'MSFLDIGVVTSVECNHKPVESARKGQEVCIKIEPIPGESPKMYGRHFDENDMLTSKGEDSLAVRSLS' A
#
# COMPACT_ATOMS: atom_id res chain seq x y z
N MET A 1 -7.42 2.02 -18.48
CA MET A 1 -6.79 2.13 -17.15
C MET A 1 -5.76 1.03 -17.02
N SER A 2 -4.49 1.38 -16.79
CA SER A 2 -3.43 0.42 -16.45
C SER A 2 -3.18 0.47 -14.95
N PHE A 3 -2.81 -0.67 -14.36
CA PHE A 3 -2.33 -0.72 -12.97
C PHE A 3 -0.86 -0.32 -12.91
N LEU A 4 -0.46 0.34 -11.82
CA LEU A 4 0.93 0.58 -11.47
C LEU A 4 1.30 -0.35 -10.32
N ASP A 5 2.24 -1.25 -10.57
CA ASP A 5 2.81 -2.07 -9.52
C ASP A 5 3.80 -1.23 -8.70
N ILE A 6 3.44 -0.90 -7.46
CA ILE A 6 4.22 0.00 -6.59
C ILE A 6 5.17 -0.72 -5.63
N GLY A 7 4.91 -1.99 -5.30
CA GLY A 7 5.72 -2.73 -4.33
C GLY A 7 4.97 -3.83 -3.58
N VAL A 8 5.61 -4.31 -2.51
CA VAL A 8 5.08 -5.34 -1.61
C VAL A 8 4.94 -4.76 -0.20
N VAL A 9 3.80 -5.00 0.44
CA VAL A 9 3.57 -4.61 1.84
C VAL A 9 4.43 -5.49 2.75
N THR A 10 5.28 -4.89 3.56
CA THR A 10 6.18 -5.60 4.50
C THR A 10 5.89 -5.32 5.97
N SER A 11 5.10 -4.29 6.27
CA SER A 11 4.65 -3.98 7.62
C SER A 11 3.27 -3.33 7.61
N VAL A 12 2.49 -3.59 8.66
CA VAL A 12 1.21 -2.93 8.95
C VAL A 12 1.21 -2.49 10.41
N GLU A 13 0.86 -1.23 10.65
CA GLU A 13 0.81 -0.64 11.98
C GLU A 13 -0.51 0.08 12.23
N CYS A 14 -1.03 -0.03 13.45
CA CYS A 14 -2.19 0.73 13.92
C CYS A 14 -1.79 1.49 15.18
N ASN A 15 -1.89 2.82 15.17
CA ASN A 15 -1.50 3.68 16.28
C ASN A 15 -0.07 3.38 16.80
N HIS A 16 0.91 3.27 15.88
CA HIS A 16 2.31 2.94 16.16
C HIS A 16 2.56 1.56 16.79
N LYS A 17 1.61 0.63 16.66
CA LYS A 17 1.76 -0.76 17.09
C LYS A 17 1.69 -1.70 15.89
N PRO A 18 2.63 -2.65 15.73
CA PRO A 18 2.55 -3.66 14.69
C PRO A 18 1.29 -4.52 14.82
N VAL A 19 0.64 -4.79 13.70
CA VAL A 19 -0.54 -5.67 13.63
C VAL A 19 -0.38 -6.68 12.49
N GLU A 20 -0.97 -7.85 12.65
CA GLU A 20 -0.92 -8.90 11.61
C GLU A 20 -1.85 -8.63 10.42
N SER A 21 -2.96 -7.92 10.66
CA SER A 21 -3.96 -7.63 9.63
C SER A 21 -4.76 -6.37 9.94
N ALA A 22 -5.29 -5.75 8.89
CA ALA A 22 -6.24 -4.64 8.95
C ALA A 22 -7.59 -5.08 8.36
N ARG A 23 -8.69 -4.55 8.92
CA ARG A 23 -10.06 -4.84 8.48
C ARG A 23 -10.70 -3.62 7.84
N LYS A 24 -11.78 -3.84 7.08
CA LYS A 24 -12.58 -2.77 6.47
C LYS A 24 -12.97 -1.72 7.52
N GLY A 25 -12.69 -0.45 7.22
CA GLY A 25 -12.97 0.68 8.10
C GLY A 25 -11.88 1.00 9.12
N GLN A 26 -10.81 0.21 9.19
CA GLN A 26 -9.62 0.57 9.96
C GLN A 26 -8.66 1.40 9.12
N GLU A 27 -8.09 2.43 9.73
CA GLU A 27 -6.98 3.18 9.17
C GLU A 27 -5.68 2.68 9.79
N VAL A 28 -4.72 2.37 8.93
CA VAL A 28 -3.43 1.78 9.30
C VAL A 28 -2.32 2.40 8.49
N CYS A 29 -1.11 2.42 9.04
CA CYS A 29 0.10 2.73 8.30
C CYS A 29 0.63 1.44 7.68
N ILE A 30 1.06 1.51 6.42
CA ILE A 30 1.71 0.39 5.75
C ILE A 30 3.10 0.78 5.25
N LYS A 31 4.04 -0.15 5.36
CA LYS A 31 5.35 -0.02 4.70
C LYS A 31 5.32 -0.80 3.40
N ILE A 32 5.64 -0.13 2.30
CA ILE A 32 5.75 -0.74 0.97
C ILE A 32 7.23 -0.77 0.59
N GLU A 33 7.75 -1.94 0.26
CA GLU A 33 9.10 -2.08 -0.29
C GLU A 33 9.06 -2.27 -1.82
N PRO A 34 10.07 -1.73 -2.55
CA PRO A 34 10.13 -1.88 -4.00
C PRO A 34 10.19 -3.34 -4.44
N ILE A 35 9.66 -3.61 -5.63
CA ILE A 35 9.76 -4.93 -6.26
C ILE A 35 11.24 -5.20 -6.63
N PRO A 36 11.82 -6.34 -6.21
CA PRO A 36 13.19 -6.68 -6.57
C PRO A 36 13.40 -6.71 -8.08
N GLY A 37 14.45 -6.04 -8.57
CA GLY A 37 14.76 -5.95 -10.00
C GLY A 37 14.04 -4.83 -10.75
N GLU A 38 13.13 -4.10 -10.10
CA GLU A 38 12.46 -2.93 -10.68
C GLU A 38 12.95 -1.62 -10.06
N SER A 39 12.82 -0.53 -10.81
CA SER A 39 13.07 0.81 -10.28
C SER A 39 11.93 1.22 -9.33
N PRO A 40 12.23 1.72 -8.12
CA PRO A 40 11.22 2.14 -7.14
C PRO A 40 10.22 3.15 -7.71
N LYS A 41 8.93 2.98 -7.39
CA LYS A 41 7.89 3.98 -7.67
C LYS A 41 7.80 4.94 -6.50
N MET A 42 7.92 6.23 -6.80
CA MET A 42 7.95 7.30 -5.79
C MET A 42 6.58 7.96 -5.63
N TYR A 43 6.14 8.10 -4.37
CA TYR A 43 5.00 8.93 -3.97
C TYR A 43 5.22 10.39 -4.37
N GLY A 44 4.17 11.07 -4.82
CA GLY A 44 4.21 12.45 -5.34
C GLY A 44 4.80 12.59 -6.75
N ARG A 45 5.19 11.47 -7.39
CA ARG A 45 5.66 11.45 -8.78
C ARG A 45 4.95 10.42 -9.65
N HIS A 46 4.85 9.19 -9.17
CA HIS A 46 4.21 8.09 -9.92
C HIS A 46 2.81 7.77 -9.40
N PHE A 47 2.57 7.99 -8.11
CA PHE A 47 1.28 7.84 -7.46
C PHE A 47 1.16 8.84 -6.30
N ASP A 48 -0.06 9.13 -5.88
CA ASP A 48 -0.37 10.00 -4.74
C ASP A 48 -1.57 9.49 -3.91
N GLU A 49 -2.07 10.29 -2.97
CA GLU A 49 -3.16 9.93 -2.06
C GLU A 49 -4.54 9.79 -2.74
N ASN A 50 -4.69 10.32 -3.96
CA ASN A 50 -5.92 10.20 -4.74
C ASN A 50 -5.97 8.88 -5.51
N ASP A 51 -4.84 8.17 -5.63
CA ASP A 51 -4.77 6.85 -6.26
C ASP A 51 -5.34 5.77 -5.33
N MET A 52 -6.19 4.91 -5.89
CA MET A 52 -6.71 3.76 -5.16
C MET A 52 -5.70 2.62 -5.17
N LEU A 53 -5.22 2.25 -3.99
CA LEU A 53 -4.37 1.07 -3.82
C LEU A 53 -5.22 -0.20 -3.77
N THR A 54 -4.79 -1.22 -4.52
CA THR A 54 -5.37 -2.56 -4.51
C THR A 54 -4.27 -3.60 -4.43
N SER A 55 -4.57 -4.73 -3.80
CA SER A 55 -3.77 -5.95 -3.89
C SER A 55 -3.75 -6.48 -5.33
N LYS A 56 -2.62 -7.07 -5.71
CA LYS A 56 -2.44 -7.78 -6.98
C LYS A 56 -2.98 -9.20 -6.84
N GLY A 57 -4.26 -9.40 -7.16
CA GLY A 57 -5.00 -10.66 -7.00
C GLY A 57 -6.48 -10.38 -6.72
N GLU A 58 -7.39 -11.34 -6.97
CA GLU A 58 -8.85 -11.12 -7.01
C GLU A 58 -9.51 -10.62 -5.71
N ASP A 59 -8.80 -10.56 -4.58
CA ASP A 59 -9.34 -10.03 -3.31
C ASP A 59 -8.80 -8.62 -3.03
N SER A 60 -9.66 -7.60 -3.17
CA SER A 60 -9.31 -6.18 -3.00
C SER A 60 -9.16 -5.79 -1.52
N LEU A 61 -7.93 -5.53 -1.06
CA LEU A 61 -7.70 -4.79 0.18
C LEU A 61 -7.50 -3.31 -0.16
N ALA A 62 -8.54 -2.50 0.04
CA ALA A 62 -8.42 -1.05 -0.03
C ALA A 62 -7.66 -0.57 1.21
N VAL A 63 -6.35 -0.37 1.09
CA VAL A 63 -5.54 0.28 2.12
C VAL A 63 -5.42 1.74 1.75
N ARG A 64 -6.06 2.62 2.55
CA ARG A 64 -5.83 4.06 2.43
C ARG A 64 -4.47 4.34 3.07
N SER A 65 -3.54 4.86 2.29
CA SER A 65 -2.29 5.39 2.83
C SER A 65 -2.64 6.60 3.70
N LEU A 66 -2.25 6.59 4.97
CA LEU A 66 -2.22 7.80 5.80
C LEU A 66 -0.82 8.40 5.71
N SER A 67 -0.81 9.72 5.46
CA SER A 67 0.29 10.70 5.37
C SER A 67 1.60 10.34 6.05
#